data_AF-Q180M3-F1
#
_entry.id   AF-Q180M3-F1
#
_cell.length_a   1.000
_cell.length_b   1.000
_cell.length_c   1.000
_cell.angle_alpha   90.00
_cell.angle_beta   90.00
_cell.angle_gamma   90.00
#
_symmetry.space_group_name_H-M   'P 1'
#
loop_
_entity.id
_entity.type
_entity.pdbx_description
1 polymer ?
#
loop_
_entity_poly.entity_id
_entity_poly.type
_entity_poly.pdbx_seq_one_letter_code
_entity_poly.pdbx_strand_id
1 'polypeptide(L)' 'MRREIEDLKRAILFAFYPVFTILCSYLGWNFFEQRMVIFKIWYQVSIVIWFILAVTIIVLFIKLLKLTKLRNRFKH' A
#
# COMPACT_ATOMS: atom_id res chain seq x y z
N MET A 1 -18.21 -13.67 4.79
CA MET A 1 -17.14 -14.70 4.79
C MET A 1 -16.12 -14.57 3.67
N ARG A 2 -16.39 -14.93 2.39
CA ARG A 2 -15.30 -14.95 1.36
C ARG A 2 -14.62 -13.59 1.14
N ARG A 3 -15.38 -12.48 1.11
CA ARG A 3 -14.86 -11.11 0.99
C ARG A 3 -14.05 -10.65 2.21
N GLU A 4 -14.48 -10.98 3.42
CA GLU A 4 -13.78 -10.60 4.65
C GLU A 4 -12.41 -11.27 4.77
N ILE A 5 -12.28 -12.50 4.27
CA ILE A 5 -11.00 -13.22 4.22
C ILE A 5 -10.04 -12.54 3.24
N GLU A 6 -10.54 -12.05 2.09
CA GLU A 6 -9.72 -11.31 1.13
C GLU A 6 -9.28 -9.95 1.68
N ASP A 7 -10.17 -9.22 2.36
CA ASP A 7 -9.84 -7.95 3.03
C ASP A 7 -8.83 -8.16 4.18
N LEU A 8 -8.97 -9.23 4.97
CA LEU A 8 -8.00 -9.61 6.01
C LEU A 8 -6.63 -9.94 5.40
N LYS A 9 -6.61 -10.72 4.32
CA LYS A 9 -5.37 -11.05 3.59
C LYS A 9 -4.70 -9.79 3.04
N ARG A 10 -5.49 -8.84 2.54
CA ARG A 10 -5.02 -7.54 2.05
C ARG A 10 -4.47 -6.66 3.19
N ALA A 11 -5.11 -6.69 4.35
CA ALA A 11 -4.64 -6.00 5.55
C ALA A 11 -3.33 -6.58 6.11
N ILE A 12 -3.19 -7.91 6.11
CA ILE A 12 -1.96 -8.60 6.51
C ILE A 12 -0.83 -8.23 5.55
N LEU A 13 -1.06 -8.25 4.23
CA LEU A 13 -0.09 -7.79 3.23
C LEU A 13 0.30 -6.33 3.44
N PHE A 14 -0.64 -5.48 3.85
CA PHE A 14 -0.37 -4.08 4.17
C PHE A 14 0.52 -3.92 5.40
N ALA A 15 0.34 -4.77 6.43
CA ALA A 15 1.15 -4.76 7.65
C ALA A 15 2.58 -5.30 7.44
N PHE A 16 2.80 -6.19 6.47
CA PHE A 16 4.14 -6.68 6.12
C PHE A 16 5.03 -5.61 5.48
N TYR A 17 4.45 -4.60 4.83
CA TYR A 17 5.20 -3.54 4.15
C TYR A 17 6.09 -2.68 5.06
N PRO A 18 5.60 -2.10 6.18
CA PRO A 18 6.44 -1.31 7.08
C PRO A 18 7.55 -2.17 7.72
N VAL A 19 7.25 -3.43 8.04
CA VAL A 19 8.24 -4.38 8.58
C VAL A 19 9.35 -4.62 7.57
N PHE A 20 9.00 -4.87 6.31
CA PHE A 20 9.96 -5.03 5.21
C PHE A 20 10.80 -3.77 4.97
N THR A 21 10.18 -2.60 5.04
CA THR A 21 10.85 -1.29 4.85
C THR A 21 11.90 -1.04 5.94
N ILE A 22 11.57 -1.35 7.20
CA ILE A 22 12.49 -1.21 8.34
C ILE A 22 13.66 -2.19 8.21
N LEU A 23 13.37 -3.45 7.88
CA LEU A 23 14.40 -4.47 7.67
C LEU A 23 15.39 -4.08 6.56
N CYS A 24 14.86 -3.58 5.44
CA CYS A 24 15.67 -3.20 4.28
C CYS A 24 16.53 -1.96 4.56
N SER A 25 15.99 -0.98 5.31
CA SER A 25 16.74 0.18 5.77
C SER A 25 17.91 -0.21 6.70
N TYR A 26 17.67 -1.17 7.61
CA TYR A 26 18.70 -1.69 8.51
C TYR A 26 19.81 -2.45 7.77
N LEU A 27 19.43 -3.31 6.82
CA LEU A 27 20.37 -4.05 5.96
C LEU A 27 21.18 -3.09 5.06
N GLY A 28 20.53 -2.07 4.53
CA GLY A 28 21.17 -1.01 3.74
C GLY A 28 22.18 -0.19 4.55
N TRP A 29 22.01 -0.04 5.86
CA TRP A 29 23.01 0.62 6.71
C TRP A 29 24.27 -0.23 6.92
N ASN A 30 24.12 -1.55 7.08
CA ASN A 30 25.23 -2.46 7.38
C ASN A 30 26.06 -2.89 6.15
N PHE A 31 25.46 -3.01 4.96
CA PHE A 31 26.17 -3.55 3.77
C PHE A 31 26.53 -2.45 2.76
N PHE A 32 27.70 -1.82 2.92
CA PHE A 32 28.12 -0.68 2.09
C PHE A 32 28.55 -1.06 0.64
N GLU A 33 29.09 -2.26 0.41
CA GLU A 33 29.46 -2.73 -0.94
C GLU A 33 28.24 -3.20 -1.76
N GLN A 34 27.27 -3.83 -1.11
CA GLN A 34 26.04 -4.32 -1.78
C GLN A 34 24.91 -3.28 -1.77
N ARG A 35 25.16 -2.10 -1.18
CA ARG A 35 24.18 -1.02 -1.00
C ARG A 35 23.46 -0.68 -2.29
N MET A 36 24.16 -0.53 -3.42
CA MET A 36 23.52 -0.17 -4.69
C MET A 36 22.48 -1.19 -5.15
N VAL A 37 22.74 -2.48 -4.96
CA VAL A 37 21.81 -3.56 -5.35
C VAL A 37 20.62 -3.60 -4.39
N ILE A 38 20.88 -3.50 -3.08
CA ILE A 38 19.85 -3.44 -2.04
C ILE A 38 18.95 -2.22 -2.24
N PHE A 39 19.52 -1.05 -2.53
CA PHE A 39 18.78 0.18 -2.81
C PHE A 39 17.93 0.06 -4.08
N LYS A 40 18.44 -0.55 -5.16
CA LYS A 40 17.65 -0.79 -6.37
C LYS A 40 16.43 -1.67 -6.08
N ILE A 41 16.61 -2.77 -5.35
CA ILE A 41 15.52 -3.68 -4.98
C ILE A 41 14.53 -2.97 -4.06
N TRP A 42 15.02 -2.23 -3.06
CA TRP A 42 14.18 -1.46 -2.14
C TRP A 42 13.34 -0.41 -2.86
N TYR A 43 13.97 0.33 -3.79
CA TYR A 43 13.30 1.35 -4.58
C TYR A 43 12.24 0.75 -5.50
N GLN A 44 12.55 -0.37 -6.18
CA GLN A 44 11.59 -1.08 -7.03
C GLN A 44 10.39 -1.59 -6.23
N VAL A 45 10.61 -2.20 -5.07
CA VAL A 45 9.53 -2.63 -4.18
C VAL A 45 8.71 -1.43 -3.72
N SER A 46 9.35 -0.33 -3.33
CA SER A 46 8.67 0.90 -2.94
C SER A 46 7.75 1.44 -4.04
N ILE A 47 8.21 1.48 -5.30
CA ILE A 47 7.37 1.90 -6.44
C ILE A 47 6.12 1.03 -6.55
N VAL A 48 6.26 -0.29 -6.44
CA VAL A 48 5.13 -1.23 -6.54
C VAL A 48 4.12 -0.99 -5.41
N ILE A 49 4.58 -0.75 -4.18
CA ILE A 49 3.65 -0.41 -3.09
C ILE A 49 2.96 0.93 -3.34
N TRP A 50 3.70 1.97 -3.72
CA TRP A 50 3.12 3.27 -4.06
C TRP A 50 2.05 3.15 -5.14
N PHE A 51 2.27 2.30 -6.14
CA PHE A 51 1.30 2.01 -7.18
C PHE A 51 0.02 1.36 -6.64
N ILE A 52 0.16 0.30 -5.82
CA ILE A 52 -0.99 -0.38 -5.19
C ILE A 52 -1.77 0.57 -4.27
N LEU A 53 -1.05 1.42 -3.54
CA LEU A 53 -1.62 2.41 -2.64
C LEU A 53 -2.41 3.47 -3.43
N ALA A 54 -1.84 3.98 -4.52
CA ALA A 54 -2.51 4.92 -5.42
C ALA A 54 -3.80 4.32 -6.02
N VAL A 55 -3.76 3.08 -6.51
CA VAL A 55 -4.95 2.37 -7.01
C VAL A 55 -6.02 2.25 -5.92
N THR A 56 -5.62 1.91 -4.69
CA THR A 56 -6.55 1.77 -3.56
C THR A 56 -7.20 3.10 -3.20
N ILE A 57 -6.43 4.20 -3.19
CA ILE A 57 -6.95 5.56 -2.97
C ILE A 57 -7.95 5.93 -4.05
N ILE A 58 -7.64 5.67 -5.33
CA ILE A 58 -8.56 5.97 -6.45
C ILE A 58 -9.89 5.22 -6.30
N VAL A 59 -9.84 3.93 -6.00
CA VAL A 59 -11.07 3.12 -5.79
C VAL A 59 -11.88 3.64 -4.59
N LEU A 60 -11.22 3.97 -3.48
CA LEU A 60 -11.87 4.57 -2.32
C LEU A 60 -12.49 5.93 -2.65
N PHE A 61 -11.78 6.76 -3.42
CA PHE A 61 -12.26 8.07 -3.84
C PHE A 61 -13.51 7.97 -4.70
N ILE A 62 -13.55 7.04 -5.67
CA ILE A 62 -14.74 6.79 -6.49
C ILE A 62 -15.92 6.33 -5.63
N LYS A 63 -15.69 5.44 -4.65
CA LYS A 63 -16.74 5.02 -3.71
C LYS A 63 -17.25 6.20 -2.87
N LEU A 64 -16.34 7.05 -2.39
CA LEU A 64 -16.65 8.27 -1.65
C LEU A 64 -17.47 9.27 -2.47
N LEU A 65 -17.13 9.45 -3.74
CA LEU A 65 -17.90 10.30 -4.67
C LEU A 65 -19.31 9.76 -4.88
N LYS A 66 -19.47 8.43 -5.08
CA LYS A 66 -20.80 7.80 -5.17
C LYS A 66 -21.61 8.00 -3.89
N LEU A 67 -21.01 7.79 -2.73
CA LEU A 67 -21.67 8.01 -1.44
C LEU A 67 -22.07 9.48 -1.24
N THR A 68 -21.18 10.42 -1.57
CA THR A 68 -21.45 11.85 -1.47
C THR A 68 -22.60 12.28 -2.39
N LYS A 69 -22.65 11.74 -3.62
CA LYS A 69 -23.74 11.99 -4.57
C LYS A 69 -25.08 11.43 -4.08
N LEU A 70 -25.06 10.26 -3.43
CA LEU A 70 -26.24 9.63 -2.84
C LEU A 70 -26.73 10.42 -1.60
N ARG A 71 -25.81 10.88 -0.76
CA ARG A 71 -26.10 11.76 0.39
C ARG A 71 -26.73 13.08 -0.04
N ASN A 72 -26.24 13.71 -1.11
CA ASN A 72 -26.82 14.96 -1.62
C ASN A 72 -28.23 14.77 -2.18
N ARG A 73 -28.55 13.60 -2.75
CA ARG A 73 -29.92 13.29 -3.20
C ARG A 73 -30.90 13.02 -2.07
N PHE A 74 -30.43 12.60 -0.90
CA PHE A 74 -31.27 12.38 0.28
C PHE A 74 -31.54 13.67 1.07
N LYS A 75 -30.82 14.75 0.76
CA LYS A 75 -30.89 16.03 1.46
C LYS A 75 -31.81 17.05 0.77
N HIS A 76 -32.43 16.67 -0.34
CA HIS A 76 -33.36 17.47 -1.14
C HIS A 76 -34.75 16.84 -1.08
#